data_AF-A0A0C9Z7G6-F1
#
_entry.id   AF-A0A0C9Z7G6-F1
#
_cell.length_a   1.000
_cell.length_b   1.000
_cell.length_c   1.000
_cell.angle_alpha   90.00
_cell.angle_beta   90.00
_cell.angle_gamma   90.00
#
_symmetry.space_group_name_H-M   'P 1'
#
loop_
_entity.id
_entity.type
_entity.pdbx_description
1 polymer ?
#
loop_
_entity_poly.entity_id
_entity_poly.type
_entity_poly.pdbx_seq_one_letter_code
_entity_poly.pdbx_strand_id
1 'polypeptide(L)'
;ELAELCAIMFIDSNNYWLTSDGGYRKGIGMWHHLYDVKPPCTISEPPMNPAKADFSMAMKNLHVLMQKIGSPGYEKGKGFLFYDNSSPTPTRFKIRHCLFEVCSGTEHIRHHQPAQLSILFLTEHATYYHLQDSEDFLPQNFQLTREETCDELFELQKTHRMVPLQACGEDGYILSPTAYRSHLENAVVELQFNLWHWPITPRSGSTGKDSFTADIVQIHVLVLPPPLVSNSPMKRKIAAYVDLESSASAHKKERQRFCQHAHFYPLCLVLRVQHVILMCTHKICTLHHVQYNVFYATCNIASKVQRPPQAAFPE
;
A
#
# COMPACT_ATOMS: atom_id res chain seq x y z
N GLU A 1 -10.27 11.38 -13.50
CA GLU A 1 -9.39 10.31 -13.99
C GLU A 1 -8.56 9.85 -12.82
N LEU A 2 -8.40 8.53 -12.64
CA LEU A 2 -7.69 7.98 -11.49
C LEU A 2 -6.19 8.04 -11.73
N ALA A 3 -5.46 8.55 -10.76
CA ALA A 3 -4.01 8.47 -10.76
C ALA A 3 -3.60 7.19 -10.04
N GLU A 4 -3.18 6.21 -10.83
CA GLU A 4 -2.58 4.99 -10.33
C GLU A 4 -1.11 5.25 -9.99
N LEU A 5 -0.74 4.93 -8.76
CA LEU A 5 0.56 5.23 -8.18
C LEU A 5 1.17 3.95 -7.61
N CYS A 6 2.48 3.78 -7.78
CA CYS A 6 3.23 2.64 -7.28
C CYS A 6 4.52 3.08 -6.59
N ALA A 7 4.79 2.58 -5.39
CA ALA A 7 6.09 2.75 -4.75
C ALA A 7 6.42 1.65 -3.73
N ILE A 8 7.70 1.54 -3.36
CA ILE A 8 8.15 0.69 -2.25
C ILE A 8 7.97 1.44 -0.94
N MET A 9 7.27 0.84 0.01
CA MET A 9 6.88 1.48 1.26
C MET A 9 6.85 0.50 2.43
N PHE A 10 6.72 1.01 3.65
CA PHE A 10 6.58 0.20 4.87
C PHE A 10 5.18 0.35 5.47
N ILE A 11 4.51 -0.79 5.69
CA ILE A 11 3.21 -0.82 6.35
C ILE A 11 3.44 -0.71 7.87
N ASP A 12 3.09 0.43 8.43
CA ASP A 12 3.24 0.73 9.86
C ASP A 12 2.20 -0.03 10.68
N SER A 13 2.62 -0.74 11.73
CA SER A 13 1.71 -1.38 12.70
C SER A 13 0.82 -0.37 13.42
N ASN A 14 1.27 0.89 13.52
CA ASN A 14 0.47 1.95 14.09
C ASN A 14 -0.71 2.28 13.16
N ASN A 15 -1.91 1.91 13.60
CA ASN A 15 -3.16 2.01 12.85
C ASN A 15 -3.28 1.01 11.68
N TYR A 16 -2.82 -0.23 11.89
CA TYR A 16 -3.09 -1.33 10.96
C TYR A 16 -4.49 -1.92 11.19
N TRP A 17 -5.34 -1.86 10.17
CA TRP A 17 -6.69 -2.43 10.18
C TRP A 17 -7.00 -3.27 8.96
N LEU A 18 -6.01 -3.67 8.14
CA LEU A 18 -6.25 -4.60 7.02
C LEU A 18 -6.51 -6.02 7.56
N THR A 19 -7.67 -6.19 8.17
CA THR A 19 -8.28 -7.42 8.64
C THR A 19 -9.56 -7.67 7.84
N SER A 20 -10.08 -8.89 7.92
CA SER A 20 -11.37 -9.30 7.35
C SER A 20 -12.48 -8.25 7.56
N ASP A 21 -12.79 -7.92 8.81
CA ASP A 21 -13.89 -7.01 9.15
C ASP A 21 -13.47 -5.55 9.38
N GLY A 22 -12.18 -5.23 9.20
CA GLY A 22 -11.62 -3.91 9.54
C GLY A 22 -11.85 -3.45 10.99
N GLY A 23 -12.14 -4.38 11.92
CA GLY A 23 -12.52 -4.06 13.30
C GLY A 23 -13.92 -3.49 13.46
N TYR A 24 -14.82 -3.72 12.48
CA TYR A 24 -16.20 -3.28 12.52
C TYR A 24 -16.93 -3.71 13.79
N ARG A 25 -17.75 -2.81 14.31
CA ARG A 25 -18.61 -3.05 15.48
C ARG A 25 -19.97 -2.43 15.20
N LYS A 26 -20.98 -3.28 15.05
CA LYS A 26 -22.35 -2.84 14.77
C LYS A 26 -22.82 -1.82 15.80
N GLY A 27 -23.32 -0.68 15.32
CA GLY A 27 -23.82 0.41 16.16
C GLY A 27 -22.75 1.20 16.93
N ILE A 28 -21.46 0.93 16.72
CA ILE A 28 -20.36 1.63 17.40
C ILE A 28 -19.43 2.26 16.36
N GLY A 29 -19.39 3.60 16.33
CA GLY A 29 -18.43 4.36 15.54
C GLY A 29 -19.02 5.01 14.29
N MET A 30 -18.17 5.19 13.28
CA MET A 30 -18.48 5.97 12.07
C MET A 30 -19.21 5.14 10.98
N TRP A 31 -19.09 3.80 11.05
CA TRP A 31 -19.65 2.90 10.04
C TRP A 31 -20.96 2.31 10.55
N HIS A 32 -22.06 2.59 9.86
CA HIS A 32 -23.38 2.09 10.23
C HIS A 32 -23.62 0.66 9.74
N HIS A 33 -22.94 0.29 8.66
CA HIS A 33 -23.03 -1.02 8.04
C HIS A 33 -21.64 -1.60 7.75
N LEU A 34 -21.54 -2.92 7.69
CA LEU A 34 -20.31 -3.64 7.38
C LEU A 34 -19.77 -3.26 5.99
N TYR A 35 -20.65 -3.03 5.01
CA TYR A 35 -20.23 -2.65 3.65
C TYR A 35 -19.64 -1.23 3.55
N ASP A 36 -19.88 -0.37 4.54
CA ASP A 36 -19.26 0.96 4.58
C ASP A 36 -17.80 0.91 5.09
N VAL A 37 -17.37 -0.23 5.64
CA VAL A 37 -16.06 -0.38 6.25
C VAL A 37 -14.99 -0.34 5.18
N LYS A 38 -14.06 0.60 5.36
CA LYS A 38 -12.87 0.75 4.51
C LYS A 38 -11.63 0.61 5.38
N PRO A 39 -11.14 -0.63 5.60
CA PRO A 39 -10.10 -0.87 6.58
C PRO A 39 -8.83 -0.12 6.19
N PRO A 40 -8.33 0.78 7.05
CA PRO A 40 -7.13 1.53 6.72
C PRO A 40 -5.84 0.88 7.19
N CYS A 41 -4.73 1.29 6.60
CA CYS A 41 -3.43 1.21 7.25
C CYS A 41 -2.60 2.47 7.00
N THR A 42 -1.57 2.65 7.82
CA THR A 42 -0.63 3.76 7.67
C THR A 42 0.61 3.28 6.95
N ILE A 43 1.09 4.11 6.02
CA ILE A 43 2.31 3.86 5.26
C ILE A 43 3.38 4.85 5.68
N SER A 44 4.60 4.34 5.79
CA SER A 44 5.77 5.09 6.26
C SER A 44 7.03 4.74 5.46
N GLU A 45 8.11 5.44 5.80
CA GLU A 45 9.42 5.27 5.19
C GLU A 45 9.95 3.85 5.38
N PRO A 46 10.39 3.15 4.31
CA PRO A 46 10.99 1.85 4.44
C PRO A 46 12.36 1.91 5.15
N PRO A 47 12.70 0.94 6.00
CA PRO A 47 13.92 0.97 6.80
C PRO A 47 15.21 0.69 6.02
N MET A 48 15.12 0.38 4.72
CA MET A 48 16.23 -0.10 3.90
C MET A 48 16.52 0.80 2.70
N ASN A 49 17.80 0.90 2.32
CA ASN A 49 18.24 1.58 1.10
C ASN A 49 18.17 0.61 -0.10
N PRO A 50 17.92 1.09 -1.33
CA PRO A 50 17.71 2.49 -1.71
C PRO A 50 16.30 3.02 -1.45
N ALA A 51 15.34 2.16 -1.11
CA ALA A 51 13.92 2.52 -0.97
C ALA A 51 13.69 3.70 0.00
N LYS A 52 14.48 3.77 1.08
CA LYS A 52 14.46 4.89 2.03
C LYS A 52 14.73 6.24 1.35
N ALA A 53 15.75 6.31 0.49
CA ALA A 53 16.09 7.54 -0.22
C ALA A 53 14.96 7.95 -1.20
N ASP A 54 14.39 6.97 -1.90
CA ASP A 54 13.32 7.18 -2.88
C ASP A 54 12.00 7.61 -2.21
N PHE A 55 11.74 7.17 -0.97
CA PHE A 55 10.52 7.50 -0.25
C PHE A 55 10.31 9.01 -0.07
N SER A 56 11.38 9.76 0.23
CA SER A 56 11.32 11.22 0.36
C SER A 56 10.85 11.89 -0.95
N MET A 57 11.30 11.36 -2.09
CA MET A 57 10.89 11.80 -3.41
C MET A 57 9.45 11.38 -3.71
N ALA A 58 9.05 10.18 -3.28
CA ALA A 58 7.69 9.70 -3.43
C ALA A 58 6.67 10.58 -2.70
N MET A 59 6.97 10.93 -1.44
CA MET A 59 6.14 11.83 -0.63
C MET A 59 6.08 13.24 -1.23
N LYS A 60 7.20 13.76 -1.74
CA LYS A 60 7.23 15.06 -2.44
C LYS A 60 6.35 15.04 -3.69
N ASN A 61 6.45 13.99 -4.51
CA ASN A 61 5.65 13.85 -5.73
C ASN A 61 4.17 13.71 -5.42
N LEU A 62 3.81 12.92 -4.40
CA LEU A 62 2.43 12.81 -3.91
C LEU A 62 1.90 14.16 -3.45
N HIS A 63 2.68 14.95 -2.72
CA HIS A 63 2.29 16.28 -2.28
C HIS A 63 2.06 17.24 -3.45
N VAL A 64 2.93 17.22 -4.47
CA VAL A 64 2.77 18.01 -5.69
C VAL A 64 1.51 17.60 -6.44
N LEU A 65 1.24 16.31 -6.55
CA LEU A 65 0.01 15.81 -7.19
C LEU A 65 -1.23 16.30 -6.46
N MET A 66 -1.27 16.20 -5.12
CA MET A 66 -2.36 16.72 -4.31
C MET A 66 -2.58 18.23 -4.47
N GLN A 67 -1.49 19.01 -4.58
CA GLN A 67 -1.59 20.46 -4.83
C GLN A 67 -2.15 20.76 -6.23
N LYS A 68 -1.80 19.96 -7.24
CA LYS A 68 -2.25 20.14 -8.61
C LYS A 68 -3.72 19.79 -8.82
N ILE A 69 -4.22 18.75 -8.14
CA ILE A 69 -5.62 18.32 -8.27
C ILE A 69 -6.54 19.01 -7.25
N GLY A 70 -5.98 19.70 -6.26
CA GLY A 70 -6.74 20.45 -5.26
C GLY A 70 -7.58 21.58 -5.86
N SER A 71 -8.69 21.88 -5.22
CA SER A 71 -9.63 22.89 -5.69
C SER A 71 -9.08 24.29 -5.37
N PRO A 72 -9.09 25.24 -6.33
CA PRO A 72 -8.62 26.60 -6.07
C PRO A 72 -9.34 27.26 -4.89
N GLY A 73 -8.59 27.79 -3.93
CA GLY A 73 -9.13 28.46 -2.74
C GLY A 73 -9.64 27.52 -1.65
N TYR A 74 -9.53 26.20 -1.80
CA TYR A 74 -9.86 25.24 -0.76
C TYR A 74 -8.65 24.96 0.12
N GLU A 75 -8.90 24.73 1.40
CA GLU A 75 -7.89 24.26 2.35
C GLU A 75 -7.68 22.76 2.20
N LYS A 76 -6.48 22.26 2.52
CA LYS A 76 -6.26 20.82 2.58
C LYS A 76 -7.03 20.20 3.74
N GLY A 77 -7.83 19.19 3.45
CA GLY A 77 -8.50 18.37 4.44
C GLY A 77 -7.52 17.60 5.32
N LYS A 78 -7.97 17.23 6.53
CA LYS A 78 -7.18 16.47 7.49
C LYS A 78 -7.26 14.97 7.22
N GLY A 79 -6.23 14.22 7.62
CA GLY A 79 -6.33 12.76 7.80
C GLY A 79 -5.76 11.88 6.69
N PHE A 80 -5.31 12.45 5.56
CA PHE A 80 -4.59 11.70 4.53
C PHE A 80 -3.08 11.65 4.80
N LEU A 81 -2.46 12.82 5.00
CA LEU A 81 -1.04 12.95 5.35
C LEU A 81 -0.88 13.12 6.87
N PHE A 82 0.13 12.48 7.44
CA PHE A 82 0.53 12.65 8.82
C PHE A 82 1.91 13.31 8.90
N TYR A 83 2.02 14.24 9.83
CA TYR A 83 3.25 14.96 10.14
C TYR A 83 3.76 14.44 11.47
N ASP A 84 5.06 14.19 11.55
CA ASP A 84 5.71 14.05 12.84
C ASP A 84 5.90 15.45 13.44
N ASN A 85 5.84 15.57 14.77
CA ASN A 85 5.99 16.85 15.48
C ASN A 85 7.33 17.54 15.17
N SER A 86 8.32 16.75 14.73
CA SER A 86 9.66 17.18 14.41
C SER A 86 9.85 17.67 12.96
N SER A 87 8.89 17.43 12.06
CA SER A 87 9.11 17.60 10.61
C SER A 87 8.03 18.44 9.92
N PRO A 88 8.41 19.44 9.10
CA PRO A 88 7.46 20.21 8.30
C PRO A 88 6.93 19.41 7.10
N THR A 89 7.55 18.28 6.78
CA THR A 89 7.14 17.41 5.68
C THR A 89 6.38 16.20 6.20
N PRO A 90 5.33 15.75 5.49
CA PRO A 90 4.59 14.55 5.89
C PRO A 90 5.51 13.33 5.84
N THR A 91 5.54 12.55 6.91
CA THR A 91 6.37 11.34 7.03
C THR A 91 5.58 10.07 6.75
N ARG A 92 4.24 10.16 6.81
CA ARG A 92 3.34 9.04 6.65
C ARG A 92 2.07 9.47 5.92
N PHE A 93 1.38 8.51 5.33
CA PHE A 93 0.04 8.72 4.78
C PHE A 93 -0.86 7.50 4.97
N LYS A 94 -2.17 7.72 4.84
CA LYS A 94 -3.20 6.69 5.05
C LYS A 94 -3.62 6.09 3.72
N ILE A 95 -3.67 4.76 3.66
CA ILE A 95 -4.33 4.02 2.58
C ILE A 95 -5.50 3.23 3.15
N ARG A 96 -6.42 2.78 2.29
CA ARG A 96 -7.55 1.96 2.70
C ARG A 96 -7.91 0.93 1.63
N HIS A 97 -8.46 -0.19 2.08
CA HIS A 97 -9.07 -1.18 1.20
C HIS A 97 -10.58 -0.95 1.13
N CYS A 98 -11.21 -1.26 0.00
CA CYS A 98 -12.67 -1.31 -0.12
C CYS A 98 -13.09 -2.78 -0.02
N LEU A 99 -13.65 -3.20 1.11
CA LEU A 99 -14.00 -4.61 1.34
C LEU A 99 -15.18 -5.08 0.51
N PHE A 100 -16.11 -4.17 0.18
CA PHE A 100 -17.36 -4.49 -0.50
C PHE A 100 -17.58 -3.54 -1.68
N GLU A 101 -18.19 -4.07 -2.72
CA GLU A 101 -18.69 -3.32 -3.88
C GLU A 101 -20.15 -3.67 -4.11
N VAL A 102 -20.95 -2.69 -4.49
CA VAL A 102 -22.37 -2.89 -4.81
C VAL A 102 -22.49 -3.72 -6.08
N CYS A 103 -23.26 -4.81 -6.03
CA CYS A 103 -23.67 -5.53 -7.23
C CYS A 103 -24.70 -4.67 -7.98
N SER A 104 -24.30 -4.00 -9.05
CA SER A 104 -25.28 -3.35 -9.94
C SER A 104 -26.21 -4.43 -10.50
N GLY A 105 -27.48 -4.41 -10.10
CA GLY A 105 -28.49 -5.45 -10.39
C GLY A 105 -28.79 -5.76 -11.86
N THR A 106 -28.00 -5.20 -12.79
CA THR A 106 -27.99 -5.52 -14.22
C THR A 106 -27.02 -6.66 -14.58
N GLU A 107 -26.19 -7.14 -13.65
CA GLU A 107 -25.37 -8.35 -13.88
C GLU A 107 -26.12 -9.62 -13.46
N HIS A 108 -27.28 -9.83 -14.06
CA HIS A 108 -27.98 -11.11 -14.00
C HIS A 108 -27.17 -12.13 -14.82
N ILE A 109 -26.40 -12.99 -14.14
CA ILE A 109 -25.90 -14.30 -14.59
C ILE A 109 -25.49 -14.31 -16.07
N ARG A 110 -24.47 -13.56 -16.46
CA ARG A 110 -23.72 -13.94 -17.65
C ARG A 110 -22.62 -14.88 -17.18
N HIS A 111 -22.83 -16.17 -17.43
CA HIS A 111 -21.76 -17.12 -17.70
C HIS A 111 -20.88 -16.49 -18.79
N HIS A 112 -19.89 -15.70 -18.38
CA HIS A 112 -19.05 -14.94 -19.29
C HIS A 112 -17.96 -15.86 -19.82
N GLN A 113 -18.15 -16.34 -21.04
CA GLN A 113 -17.04 -16.83 -21.86
C GLN A 113 -16.02 -15.68 -22.03
N PRO A 114 -14.72 -15.94 -21.80
CA PRO A 114 -13.69 -14.93 -21.92
C PRO A 114 -13.42 -14.66 -23.40
N ALA A 115 -14.02 -13.60 -23.94
CA ALA A 115 -13.66 -13.08 -25.24
C ALA A 115 -12.36 -12.28 -25.12
N GLN A 116 -11.28 -12.88 -25.62
CA GLN A 116 -10.00 -12.27 -26.07
C GLN A 116 -9.62 -10.92 -25.43
N LEU A 117 -9.12 -10.99 -24.19
CA LEU A 117 -8.32 -9.91 -23.58
C LEU A 117 -6.84 -10.09 -23.96
N SER A 118 -6.12 -8.97 -24.07
CA SER A 118 -4.71 -8.94 -24.47
C SER A 118 -3.81 -9.60 -23.41
N ILE A 119 -2.73 -10.25 -23.85
CA ILE A 119 -1.91 -11.20 -23.05
C ILE A 119 -1.33 -10.60 -21.75
N LEU A 120 -1.12 -9.28 -21.67
CA LEU A 120 -0.67 -8.63 -20.44
C LEU A 120 -1.79 -8.46 -19.39
N PHE A 121 -3.03 -8.21 -19.82
CA PHE A 121 -4.20 -8.14 -18.93
C PHE A 121 -4.74 -9.53 -18.56
N LEU A 122 -4.42 -10.57 -19.33
CA LEU A 122 -4.84 -11.94 -19.02
C LEU A 122 -4.18 -12.48 -17.74
N THR A 123 -2.97 -12.03 -17.39
CA THR A 123 -2.29 -12.51 -16.18
C THR A 123 -2.94 -11.94 -14.91
N GLU A 124 -3.30 -10.65 -14.91
CA GLU A 124 -4.01 -10.00 -13.79
C GLU A 124 -5.48 -10.42 -13.69
N HIS A 125 -6.16 -10.63 -14.82
CA HIS A 125 -7.53 -11.16 -14.77
C HIS A 125 -7.55 -12.65 -14.35
N ALA A 126 -6.59 -13.47 -14.78
CA ALA A 126 -6.54 -14.87 -14.39
C ALA A 126 -6.31 -15.05 -12.89
N THR A 127 -5.48 -14.20 -12.26
CA THR A 127 -5.31 -14.23 -10.80
C THR A 127 -6.55 -13.74 -10.08
N TYR A 128 -7.24 -12.70 -10.59
CA TYR A 128 -8.49 -12.21 -10.00
C TYR A 128 -9.61 -13.26 -10.02
N TYR A 129 -9.82 -13.96 -11.14
CA TYR A 129 -10.83 -15.04 -11.20
C TYR A 129 -10.43 -16.25 -10.36
N HIS A 130 -9.14 -16.56 -10.27
CA HIS A 130 -8.66 -17.61 -9.38
C HIS A 130 -8.90 -17.29 -7.90
N LEU A 131 -8.94 -16.00 -7.52
CA LEU A 131 -9.24 -15.60 -6.16
C LEU A 131 -10.71 -15.80 -5.76
N GLN A 132 -11.65 -15.62 -6.69
CA GLN A 132 -13.07 -15.77 -6.38
C GLN A 132 -13.47 -17.23 -6.15
N ASP A 133 -12.73 -18.17 -6.75
CA ASP A 133 -12.94 -19.61 -6.55
C ASP A 133 -12.17 -20.19 -5.35
N SER A 134 -11.32 -19.39 -4.70
CA SER A 134 -10.64 -19.84 -3.49
C SER A 134 -11.61 -19.79 -2.31
N GLU A 135 -11.80 -20.95 -1.67
CA GLU A 135 -12.60 -21.12 -0.46
C GLU A 135 -12.25 -20.06 0.61
N ASP A 136 -10.98 -19.63 0.71
CA ASP A 136 -10.51 -18.65 1.71
C ASP A 136 -11.22 -17.28 1.63
N PHE A 137 -11.79 -16.94 0.48
CA PHE A 137 -12.52 -15.70 0.25
C PHE A 137 -14.03 -15.90 0.21
N LEU A 138 -14.52 -17.08 0.62
CA LEU A 138 -15.93 -17.25 0.86
C LEU A 138 -16.33 -16.52 2.15
N PRO A 139 -17.51 -15.89 2.19
CA PRO A 139 -18.00 -15.21 3.38
C PRO A 139 -18.04 -16.08 4.65
N GLN A 140 -18.23 -17.39 4.50
CA GLN A 140 -18.22 -18.36 5.59
C GLN A 140 -16.82 -18.53 6.22
N ASN A 141 -15.77 -18.32 5.44
CA ASN A 141 -14.38 -18.47 5.87
C ASN A 141 -13.77 -17.15 6.36
N PHE A 142 -14.55 -16.08 6.32
CA PHE A 142 -14.15 -14.80 6.85
C PHE A 142 -14.14 -14.83 8.38
N GLN A 143 -12.96 -14.66 8.98
CA GLN A 143 -12.83 -14.56 10.43
C GLN A 143 -13.41 -13.22 10.89
N LEU A 144 -14.69 -13.19 11.20
CA LEU A 144 -15.33 -12.04 11.82
C LEU A 144 -15.00 -12.03 13.32
N THR A 145 -14.70 -10.86 13.87
CA THR A 145 -14.42 -10.76 15.31
C THR A 145 -15.66 -10.99 16.17
N ARG A 146 -16.86 -10.94 15.58
CA ARG A 146 -18.15 -11.01 16.27
C ARG A 146 -19.20 -11.77 15.47
N GLU A 147 -20.00 -12.54 16.18
CA GLU A 147 -21.10 -13.35 15.62
C GLU A 147 -22.22 -12.48 15.00
N GLU A 148 -22.55 -11.36 15.63
CA GLU A 148 -23.56 -10.40 15.12
C GLU A 148 -23.23 -9.81 13.74
N THR A 149 -21.97 -9.88 13.31
CA THR A 149 -21.53 -9.46 11.97
C THR A 149 -21.75 -10.54 10.93
N CYS A 150 -21.88 -11.82 11.32
CA CYS A 150 -22.12 -12.93 10.41
C CYS A 150 -23.47 -12.81 9.70
N ASP A 151 -24.53 -12.49 10.45
CA ASP A 151 -25.89 -12.31 9.89
C ASP A 151 -25.92 -11.16 8.88
N GLU A 152 -25.24 -10.05 9.20
CA GLU A 152 -25.13 -8.90 8.31
C GLU A 152 -24.35 -9.25 7.04
N LEU A 153 -23.24 -9.99 7.17
CA LEU A 153 -22.46 -10.46 6.04
C LEU A 153 -23.26 -11.38 5.10
N PHE A 154 -24.11 -12.25 5.65
CA PHE A 154 -24.97 -13.13 4.86
C PHE A 154 -26.02 -12.35 4.05
N GLU A 155 -26.65 -11.35 4.67
CA GLU A 155 -27.60 -10.47 3.98
C GLU A 155 -26.91 -9.61 2.90
N LEU A 156 -25.67 -9.17 3.15
CA LEU A 156 -24.93 -8.36 2.19
C LEU A 156 -24.58 -9.08 0.90
N GLN A 157 -24.38 -10.39 0.91
CA GLN A 157 -24.12 -11.17 -0.31
C GLN A 157 -25.21 -11.03 -1.38
N LYS A 158 -26.43 -10.66 -0.99
CA LYS A 158 -27.55 -10.45 -1.92
C LYS A 158 -27.40 -9.17 -2.74
N THR A 159 -26.65 -8.19 -2.23
CA THR A 159 -26.60 -6.82 -2.77
C THR A 159 -25.18 -6.33 -3.05
N HIS A 160 -24.17 -6.96 -2.44
CA HIS A 160 -22.78 -6.58 -2.52
C HIS A 160 -21.92 -7.81 -2.79
N ARG A 161 -20.83 -7.60 -3.53
CA ARG A 161 -19.74 -8.57 -3.66
C ARG A 161 -18.61 -8.16 -2.74
N MET A 162 -17.97 -9.15 -2.14
CA MET A 162 -16.73 -8.92 -1.41
C MET A 162 -15.59 -8.73 -2.41
N VAL A 163 -14.70 -7.79 -2.12
CA VAL A 163 -13.50 -7.52 -2.91
C VAL A 163 -12.30 -7.99 -2.09
N PRO A 164 -11.67 -9.12 -2.47
CA PRO A 164 -10.47 -9.58 -1.79
C PRO A 164 -9.34 -8.56 -1.99
N LEU A 165 -8.60 -8.27 -0.93
CA LEU A 165 -7.38 -7.48 -1.04
C LEU A 165 -6.36 -8.27 -1.87
N GLN A 166 -5.90 -7.70 -2.98
CA GLN A 166 -4.89 -8.32 -3.83
C GLN A 166 -3.49 -8.19 -3.19
N ALA A 167 -3.27 -8.94 -2.11
CA ALA A 167 -2.00 -8.98 -1.39
C ALA A 167 -1.24 -10.27 -1.70
N CYS A 168 -0.07 -10.16 -2.30
CA CYS A 168 0.80 -11.30 -2.62
C CYS A 168 1.99 -11.36 -1.65
N GLY A 169 2.34 -12.56 -1.21
CA GLY A 169 3.54 -12.84 -0.43
C GLY A 169 4.82 -12.66 -1.25
N GLU A 170 5.96 -12.89 -0.61
CA GLU A 170 7.28 -12.85 -1.26
C GLU A 170 7.49 -13.94 -2.32
N ASP A 171 6.69 -14.99 -2.24
CA ASP A 171 6.62 -16.11 -3.18
C ASP A 171 5.71 -15.85 -4.38
N GLY A 172 5.03 -14.69 -4.40
CA GLY A 172 4.06 -14.32 -5.43
C GLY A 172 2.69 -14.99 -5.27
N TYR A 173 2.47 -15.79 -4.22
CA TYR A 173 1.16 -16.36 -3.94
C TYR A 173 0.28 -15.36 -3.20
N ILE A 174 -1.02 -15.45 -3.44
CA ILE A 174 -1.98 -14.53 -2.84
C ILE A 174 -2.21 -14.94 -1.39
N LEU A 175 -2.16 -13.97 -0.50
CA LEU A 175 -2.32 -14.17 0.93
C LEU A 175 -3.81 -14.40 1.25
N SER A 176 -4.08 -15.42 2.08
CA SER A 176 -5.37 -15.59 2.72
C SER A 176 -5.68 -14.36 3.60
N PRO A 177 -6.95 -13.93 3.77
CA PRO A 177 -7.32 -12.86 4.69
C PRO A 177 -6.82 -13.09 6.13
N THR A 178 -6.73 -14.35 6.53
CA THR A 178 -6.21 -14.75 7.85
C THR A 178 -4.70 -14.50 8.01
N ALA A 179 -3.98 -14.44 6.89
CA ALA A 179 -2.53 -14.23 6.82
C ALA A 179 -2.15 -12.75 6.71
N TYR A 180 -3.09 -11.84 6.38
CA TYR A 180 -2.78 -10.42 6.15
C TYR A 180 -2.01 -9.80 7.29
N ARG A 181 -2.47 -9.93 8.54
CA ARG A 181 -1.77 -9.31 9.66
C ARG A 181 -0.34 -9.84 9.81
N SER A 182 -0.15 -11.17 9.78
CA SER A 182 1.17 -11.77 9.98
C SER A 182 2.15 -11.53 8.84
N HIS A 183 1.68 -11.16 7.65
CA HIS A 183 2.52 -10.97 6.46
C HIS A 183 2.65 -9.51 6.02
N LEU A 184 1.69 -8.64 6.38
CA LEU A 184 1.66 -7.24 5.94
C LEU A 184 2.03 -6.27 7.05
N GLU A 185 1.69 -6.55 8.31
CA GLU A 185 1.98 -5.63 9.42
C GLU A 185 3.50 -5.56 9.66
N ASN A 186 4.11 -4.38 9.50
CA ASN A 186 5.57 -4.17 9.51
C ASN A 186 6.34 -4.78 8.32
N ALA A 187 5.66 -5.04 7.21
CA ALA A 187 6.31 -5.49 5.98
C ALA A 187 6.80 -4.32 5.12
N VAL A 188 7.86 -4.56 4.33
CA VAL A 188 8.19 -3.69 3.19
C VAL A 188 7.53 -4.27 1.96
N VAL A 189 6.77 -3.42 1.27
CA VAL A 189 5.91 -3.82 0.17
C VAL A 189 6.13 -2.91 -1.03
N GLU A 190 5.93 -3.46 -2.22
CA GLU A 190 5.54 -2.66 -3.37
C GLU A 190 4.02 -2.45 -3.28
N LEU A 191 3.60 -1.19 -3.21
CA LEU A 191 2.20 -0.81 -3.04
C LEU A 191 1.72 -0.07 -4.28
N GLN A 192 0.65 -0.60 -4.88
CA GLN A 192 -0.11 0.06 -5.94
C GLN A 192 -1.43 0.59 -5.37
N PHE A 193 -1.75 1.85 -5.66
CA PHE A 193 -2.96 2.50 -5.15
C PHE A 193 -3.48 3.61 -6.06
N ASN A 194 -4.78 3.87 -5.96
CA ASN A 194 -5.47 4.96 -6.63
C ASN A 194 -5.64 6.16 -5.71
N LEU A 195 -5.19 7.34 -6.13
CA LEU A 195 -5.45 8.59 -5.42
C LEU A 195 -6.79 9.19 -5.84
N TRP A 196 -7.69 9.33 -4.88
CA TRP A 196 -8.99 9.99 -5.03
C TRP A 196 -8.99 11.36 -4.38
N HIS A 197 -9.70 12.29 -5.00
CA HIS A 197 -9.90 13.66 -4.52
C HIS A 197 -11.38 14.03 -4.66
N TRP A 198 -11.92 14.72 -3.65
CA TRP A 198 -13.20 15.41 -3.76
C TRP A 198 -13.22 16.67 -2.90
N PRO A 199 -13.78 17.78 -3.42
CA PRO A 199 -14.01 18.98 -2.62
C PRO A 199 -15.17 18.76 -1.64
N ILE A 200 -15.00 19.26 -0.42
CA ILE A 200 -16.04 19.39 0.59
C ILE A 200 -16.43 20.86 0.63
N THR A 201 -17.69 21.13 0.29
CA THR A 201 -18.20 22.49 0.24
C THR A 201 -18.14 23.17 1.62
N PRO A 202 -17.86 24.49 1.65
CA PRO A 202 -17.82 25.24 2.90
C PRO A 202 -19.16 25.18 3.63
N ARG A 203 -19.11 25.05 4.96
CA ARG A 203 -20.30 25.14 5.83
C ARG A 203 -20.18 26.36 6.74
N SER A 204 -21.23 27.17 6.79
CA SER A 204 -21.39 28.26 7.77
C SER A 204 -20.16 29.17 7.91
N GLY A 205 -19.68 29.74 6.80
CA GLY A 205 -18.57 30.70 6.81
C GLY A 205 -17.16 30.10 6.95
N SER A 206 -17.02 28.77 6.96
CA SER A 206 -15.71 28.12 6.82
C SER A 206 -15.20 28.11 5.38
N THR A 207 -13.89 27.95 5.17
CA THR A 207 -13.32 27.66 3.85
C THR A 207 -13.69 26.24 3.40
N GLY A 208 -13.86 26.05 2.09
CA GLY A 208 -14.00 24.71 1.50
C GLY A 208 -12.76 23.86 1.79
N LYS A 209 -12.92 22.53 1.84
CA LYS A 209 -11.81 21.61 2.16
C LYS A 209 -11.66 20.53 1.11
N ASP A 210 -10.46 20.28 0.62
CA ASP A 210 -10.20 19.14 -0.25
C ASP A 210 -9.94 17.87 0.56
N SER A 211 -10.69 16.81 0.28
CA SER A 211 -10.45 15.50 0.87
C SER A 211 -9.71 14.61 -0.12
N PHE A 212 -8.77 13.82 0.41
CA PHE A 212 -7.97 12.89 -0.36
C PHE A 212 -8.01 11.51 0.28
N THR A 213 -8.06 10.46 -0.54
CA THR A 213 -7.88 9.08 -0.08
C THR A 213 -7.08 8.27 -1.08
N ALA A 214 -6.31 7.31 -0.57
CA ALA A 214 -5.61 6.33 -1.38
C ALA A 214 -6.28 4.97 -1.20
N ASP A 215 -6.84 4.44 -2.29
CA ASP A 215 -7.51 3.14 -2.29
C ASP A 215 -6.53 2.11 -2.85
N ILE A 216 -6.33 1.02 -2.10
CA ILE A 216 -5.37 -0.02 -2.46
C ILE A 216 -5.83 -0.74 -3.73
N VAL A 217 -4.91 -0.92 -4.67
CA VAL A 217 -5.09 -1.77 -5.84
C VAL A 217 -4.43 -3.12 -5.57
N GLN A 218 -3.13 -3.11 -5.27
CA GLN A 218 -2.34 -4.32 -5.07
C GLN A 218 -1.24 -4.08 -4.02
N ILE A 219 -0.91 -5.13 -3.27
CA ILE A 219 0.24 -5.18 -2.37
C ILE A 219 1.11 -6.37 -2.77
N HIS A 220 2.40 -6.16 -2.92
CA HIS A 220 3.37 -7.23 -3.11
C HIS A 220 4.45 -7.15 -2.03
N VAL A 221 4.57 -8.20 -1.22
CA VAL A 221 5.53 -8.25 -0.11
C VAL A 221 6.94 -8.45 -0.66
N LEU A 222 7.82 -7.49 -0.37
CA LEU A 222 9.23 -7.55 -0.75
C LEU A 222 10.12 -8.05 0.40
N VAL A 223 9.76 -7.68 1.63
CA VAL A 223 10.43 -8.15 2.85
C VAL A 223 9.37 -8.44 3.89
N LEU A 224 9.34 -9.69 4.35
CA LEU A 224 8.46 -10.13 5.42
C LEU A 224 8.66 -9.34 6.70
N PRO A 225 7.61 -9.22 7.54
CA PRO A 225 7.74 -8.56 8.82
C PRO A 225 8.68 -9.34 9.74
N PRO A 226 9.40 -8.65 10.64
CA PRO A 226 10.23 -9.31 11.63
C PRO A 226 9.41 -10.33 12.44
N PRO A 227 9.97 -11.50 12.79
CA PRO A 227 9.29 -12.46 13.65
C PRO A 227 8.79 -11.77 14.92
N LEU A 228 7.55 -12.05 15.33
CA LEU A 228 7.01 -11.52 16.58
C LEU A 228 7.95 -11.91 17.72
N VAL A 229 8.68 -10.93 18.24
CA VAL A 229 9.50 -11.13 19.43
C VAL A 229 8.51 -11.33 20.56
N SER A 230 8.38 -12.57 21.01
CA SER A 230 7.55 -12.89 22.17
C SER A 230 8.14 -12.16 23.36
N ASN A 231 7.59 -10.99 23.69
CA ASN A 231 7.90 -10.25 24.90
C ASN A 231 7.37 -10.96 26.15
N SER A 232 6.90 -12.21 26.02
CA SER A 232 6.69 -13.04 27.20
C SER A 232 8.02 -13.08 27.95
N PRO A 233 8.08 -12.63 29.22
CA PRO A 233 9.28 -12.75 30.00
C PRO A 233 9.57 -14.23 30.04
N MET A 234 10.55 -14.66 29.24
CA MET A 234 10.94 -16.06 29.08
C MET A 234 11.15 -16.54 30.50
N LYS A 235 10.19 -17.34 30.99
CA LYS A 235 10.08 -17.72 32.39
C LYS A 235 11.43 -18.33 32.69
N ARG A 236 12.30 -17.60 33.43
CA ARG A 236 13.63 -18.11 33.75
C ARG A 236 13.34 -19.46 34.36
N LYS A 237 13.78 -20.51 33.68
CA LYS A 237 13.71 -21.87 34.19
C LYS A 237 14.70 -21.83 35.36
N ILE A 238 14.20 -21.45 36.54
CA ILE A 238 14.95 -21.57 37.77
C ILE A 238 15.22 -23.06 37.85
N ALA A 239 16.47 -23.46 37.61
CA ALA A 239 16.88 -24.82 37.81
C ALA A 239 16.54 -25.11 39.28
N ALA A 240 15.60 -26.03 39.50
CA ALA A 240 15.45 -26.63 40.81
C ALA A 240 16.80 -27.26 41.11
N TYR A 241 17.51 -26.69 42.09
CA TYR A 241 18.78 -27.19 42.57
C TYR A 241 18.49 -28.55 43.19
N VAL A 242 18.65 -29.61 42.40
CA VAL A 242 18.78 -30.96 42.95
C VAL A 242 20.24 -31.08 43.30
N ASP A 243 20.52 -30.91 44.59
CA ASP A 243 21.79 -31.24 45.18
C ASP A 243 22.05 -32.73 44.98
N LEU A 244 23.02 -33.07 44.14
CA LEU A 244 23.68 -34.36 44.20
C LEU A 244 25.11 -34.17 43.71
N GLU A 245 26.04 -34.34 44.65
CA GLU A 245 27.46 -34.51 44.39
C GLU A 245 27.69 -35.46 43.21
N SER A 246 28.26 -34.96 42.11
CA SER A 246 29.00 -35.82 41.18
C SER A 246 29.89 -34.99 40.26
N SER A 247 31.17 -35.24 40.42
CA SER A 247 32.35 -34.84 39.67
C SER A 247 32.20 -34.60 38.15
N ALA A 248 32.74 -33.44 37.75
CA ALA A 248 33.63 -33.18 36.60
C ALA A 248 33.44 -33.95 35.28
N SER A 249 33.15 -33.23 34.18
CA SER A 249 34.12 -33.04 33.08
C SER A 249 33.66 -32.09 31.96
N ALA A 250 34.65 -31.33 31.47
CA ALA A 250 34.95 -30.87 30.11
C ALA A 250 33.88 -30.18 29.21
N HIS A 251 34.10 -28.87 29.09
CA HIS A 251 33.89 -27.96 27.96
C HIS A 251 33.51 -28.53 26.57
N LYS A 252 32.42 -27.98 26.00
CA LYS A 252 32.33 -27.74 24.54
C LYS A 252 31.59 -26.44 24.25
N LYS A 253 32.31 -25.47 23.66
CA LYS A 253 31.85 -24.13 23.33
C LYS A 253 31.45 -24.11 21.86
N GLU A 254 30.15 -24.15 21.58
CA GLU A 254 29.61 -24.11 20.22
C GLU A 254 29.19 -22.68 19.86
N ARG A 255 29.85 -22.11 18.85
CA ARG A 255 29.58 -20.77 18.30
C ARG A 255 28.51 -20.91 17.22
N GLN A 256 27.29 -20.44 17.50
CA GLN A 256 26.30 -20.19 16.46
C GLN A 256 26.72 -18.97 15.63
N ARG A 257 26.93 -19.20 14.33
CA ARG A 257 27.06 -18.14 13.33
C ARG A 257 25.68 -17.86 12.74
N PHE A 258 25.23 -16.62 12.84
CA PHE A 258 24.12 -16.11 12.04
C PHE A 258 24.60 -15.91 10.61
N CYS A 259 23.95 -16.59 9.65
CA CYS A 259 24.11 -16.33 8.23
C CYS A 259 23.08 -15.28 7.80
N GLN A 260 23.54 -14.07 7.50
CA GLN A 260 22.78 -13.09 6.72
C GLN A 260 23.10 -13.33 5.24
N HIS A 261 22.15 -13.87 4.48
CA HIS A 261 22.17 -13.81 3.01
C HIS A 261 21.04 -12.87 2.58
N ALA A 262 21.38 -11.62 2.29
CA ALA A 262 20.50 -10.70 1.60
C ALA A 262 20.88 -10.71 0.11
N HIS A 263 19.97 -11.20 -0.72
CA HIS A 263 20.09 -11.10 -2.18
C HIS A 263 19.90 -9.62 -2.58
N PHE A 264 20.91 -9.06 -3.24
CA PHE A 264 20.88 -7.71 -3.79
C PHE A 264 20.04 -7.69 -5.08
N TYR A 265 18.92 -6.96 -5.07
CA TYR A 265 18.20 -6.54 -6.27
C TYR A 265 18.66 -5.12 -6.65
N PRO A 266 19.09 -4.86 -7.90
CA PRO A 266 19.31 -3.50 -8.38
C PRO A 266 18.00 -2.97 -8.97
N LEU A 267 17.25 -2.16 -8.24
CA LEU A 267 16.07 -1.47 -8.76
C LEU A 267 16.13 0.01 -8.40
N CYS A 268 16.44 0.85 -9.41
CA CYS A 268 16.10 2.26 -9.40
C CYS A 268 14.57 2.37 -9.46
N LEU A 269 13.94 2.73 -8.35
CA LEU A 269 12.49 2.83 -8.25
C LEU A 269 12.06 4.30 -8.16
N VAL A 270 12.07 4.96 -9.32
CA VAL A 270 11.33 6.22 -9.49
C VAL A 270 9.86 5.83 -9.62
N LEU A 271 8.97 6.49 -8.85
CA LEU A 271 7.51 6.42 -9.01
C LEU A 271 7.14 6.22 -10.48
N ARG A 272 6.73 5.00 -10.85
CA ARG A 272 6.15 4.76 -12.18
C ARG A 272 4.76 5.37 -12.15
N VAL A 273 4.68 6.63 -12.58
CA VAL A 273 3.39 7.19 -13.01
C VAL A 273 3.12 6.58 -14.38
N GLN A 274 2.42 5.45 -14.40
CA GLN A 274 1.97 4.89 -15.67
C GLN A 274 1.03 5.91 -16.32
N HIS A 275 1.43 6.45 -17.48
CA HIS A 275 0.61 7.09 -18.52
C HIS A 275 -0.41 8.21 -18.19
N VAL A 276 -0.66 8.60 -16.92
CA VAL A 276 -1.76 9.52 -16.57
C VAL A 276 -1.37 11.00 -16.70
N ILE A 277 -0.09 11.37 -16.48
CA ILE A 277 0.32 12.79 -16.57
C ILE A 277 0.18 13.33 -18.00
N LEU A 278 0.42 12.51 -19.04
CA LEU A 278 0.34 12.98 -20.44
C LEU A 278 -1.11 13.30 -20.87
N MET A 279 -2.10 12.58 -20.34
CA MET A 279 -3.52 12.76 -20.68
C MET A 279 -4.17 13.89 -19.89
N CYS A 280 -3.85 14.09 -18.61
CA CYS A 280 -4.37 15.22 -17.84
C CYS A 280 -3.86 16.58 -18.36
N THR A 281 -2.63 16.66 -18.89
CA THR A 281 -2.16 17.90 -19.52
C THR A 281 -2.85 18.18 -20.86
N HIS A 282 -3.29 17.18 -21.61
CA HIS A 282 -3.91 17.41 -22.92
C HIS A 282 -5.33 18.00 -22.82
N LYS A 283 -6.08 17.71 -21.74
CA LYS A 283 -7.42 18.30 -21.51
C LYS A 283 -7.41 19.66 -20.81
N ILE A 284 -6.32 20.03 -20.15
CA ILE A 284 -6.18 21.35 -19.51
C ILE A 284 -5.43 22.35 -20.42
N CYS A 285 -4.63 21.88 -21.39
CA CYS A 285 -3.83 22.75 -22.28
C CYS A 285 -4.54 23.26 -23.55
N THR A 286 -5.87 23.23 -23.65
CA THR A 286 -6.60 24.06 -24.64
C THR A 286 -6.80 25.51 -24.20
N LEU A 287 -6.32 25.91 -23.02
CA LEU A 287 -6.10 27.32 -22.65
C LEU A 287 -4.67 27.52 -22.13
N HIS A 288 -3.93 28.41 -22.80
CA HIS A 288 -2.57 28.87 -22.51
C HIS A 288 -1.40 27.97 -22.94
N HIS A 289 -0.77 28.42 -24.03
CA HIS A 289 0.47 27.97 -24.62
C HIS A 289 1.65 28.33 -23.70
N VAL A 290 2.19 27.39 -22.93
CA VAL A 290 3.49 27.54 -22.25
C VAL A 290 4.26 26.22 -22.34
N GLN A 291 5.42 26.25 -22.98
CA GLN A 291 6.36 25.14 -23.09
C GLN A 291 6.93 24.77 -21.72
N TYR A 292 6.91 23.49 -21.33
CA TYR A 292 7.76 23.00 -20.25
C TYR A 292 8.36 21.63 -20.56
N ASN A 293 9.69 21.59 -20.43
CA ASN A 293 10.57 20.43 -20.56
C ASN A 293 10.29 19.39 -19.47
N VAL A 294 10.22 18.12 -19.87
CA VAL A 294 10.18 16.95 -19.00
C VAL A 294 11.62 16.62 -18.58
N PHE A 295 11.89 16.63 -17.27
CA PHE A 295 13.16 16.21 -16.69
C PHE A 295 13.26 14.68 -16.69
N TYR A 296 14.19 14.14 -17.47
CA TYR A 296 14.86 12.86 -17.18
C TYR A 296 16.24 13.19 -16.64
N ALA A 297 16.55 12.79 -15.41
CA ALA A 297 17.93 12.80 -14.91
C ALA A 297 18.46 11.36 -14.90
N THR A 298 19.34 11.11 -15.86
CA THR A 298 20.12 9.90 -16.09
C THR A 298 21.28 9.80 -15.11
N CYS A 299 21.52 8.58 -14.60
CA CYS A 299 22.81 8.17 -14.08
C CYS A 299 23.51 7.35 -15.17
N ASN A 300 24.57 7.86 -15.79
CA ASN A 300 25.69 7.02 -16.22
C ASN A 300 26.97 7.82 -16.51
N ILE A 301 28.06 7.28 -15.97
CA ILE A 301 29.45 7.68 -16.21
C ILE A 301 29.90 7.03 -17.51
N ALA A 302 30.43 7.79 -18.47
CA ALA A 302 31.54 7.38 -19.33
C ALA A 302 32.09 8.54 -20.17
N SER A 303 33.40 8.69 -20.10
CA SER A 303 34.27 9.52 -20.92
C SER A 303 34.09 9.33 -22.43
N LYS A 304 34.11 10.41 -23.22
CA LYS A 304 35.13 10.62 -24.29
C LYS A 304 35.00 11.99 -24.96
N VAL A 305 36.19 12.52 -25.20
CA VAL A 305 36.62 13.73 -25.91
C VAL A 305 35.96 13.92 -27.30
N GLN A 306 35.49 15.13 -27.59
CA GLN A 306 35.84 15.89 -28.82
C GLN A 306 35.34 17.34 -28.77
N ARG A 307 36.28 18.30 -28.87
CA ARG A 307 36.05 19.73 -29.17
C ARG A 307 35.87 19.89 -30.69
N PRO A 308 34.98 20.77 -31.19
CA PRO A 308 35.42 22.01 -31.87
C PRO A 308 34.35 23.13 -31.87
N PRO A 309 34.45 24.19 -32.70
CA PRO A 309 35.40 25.29 -32.63
C PRO A 309 34.73 26.63 -32.30
N GLN A 310 35.54 27.60 -31.86
CA GLN A 310 35.14 29.00 -31.69
C GLN A 310 34.78 29.62 -33.05
N ALA A 311 33.64 30.31 -33.11
CA ALA A 311 33.30 31.23 -34.19
C ALA A 311 33.27 32.66 -33.63
N ALA A 312 34.02 33.52 -34.30
CA ALA A 312 34.23 34.92 -34.00
C ALA A 312 32.98 35.77 -34.32
N PHE A 313 32.83 36.85 -33.58
CA PHE A 313 32.02 38.01 -33.96
C PHE A 313 32.65 38.71 -35.18
N PRO A 314 31.82 39.41 -35.97
CA PRO A 314 32.19 40.76 -36.33
C PRO A 314 31.07 41.79 -36.09
N GLU A 315 31.57 42.97 -35.73
CA GLU A 315 31.07 44.36 -35.76
C GLU A 315 29.60 44.65 -36.07
#